data_AF-A0A3D5WSK8-F1
#
_entry.id   AF-A0A3D5WSK8-F1
#
_cell.length_a   1.000
_cell.length_b   1.000
_cell.length_c   1.000
_cell.angle_alpha   90.00
_cell.angle_beta   90.00
_cell.angle_gamma   90.00
#
_symmetry.space_group_name_H-M   'P 1'
#
loop_
_entity.id
_entity.type
_entity.pdbx_description
1 polymer ?
#
loop_
_entity_poly.entity_id
_entity_poly.type
_entity_poly.pdbx_seq_one_letter_code
_entity_poly.pdbx_strand_id
1 'polypeptide(L)'
;MSANKECFANLIISEYIRKSGVIAPIEFHFVDNINDSWIFYTHSSKVKREYILQDFSQQNGLMLPFEGDTYHILIKNDYIDYKCTIIHESTHIIDYDRFRLLYNSGDTDIELHKFYGSMCLYSEFHARKMAHAYYVQNLFNVDVPQIMLQELLNIVPIIKDLEKDIKTNKCTNIIKDLRLYDLMQYLGRIYTIKLDIAPLDDFSDNIKMLYASLVALDKNWNDNTFQAVENALRKLYE
;
A
#
# COMPACT_ATOMS: atom_id res chain seq x y z
N MET A 1 15.49 19.90 13.56
CA MET A 1 14.29 19.03 13.56
C MET A 1 14.41 17.84 12.60
N SER A 2 15.06 17.97 11.42
CA SER A 2 15.22 16.88 10.44
C SER A 2 16.03 15.66 10.97
N ALA A 3 17.13 15.90 11.69
CA ALA A 3 17.99 14.82 12.20
C ALA A 3 17.28 13.77 13.08
N ASN A 4 16.24 14.18 13.84
CA ASN A 4 15.43 13.24 14.62
C ASN A 4 14.48 12.40 13.75
N LYS A 5 13.99 12.96 12.64
CA LYS A 5 13.10 12.26 11.71
C LYS A 5 13.85 11.25 10.85
N GLU A 6 15.02 11.62 10.35
CA GLU A 6 15.91 10.73 9.59
C GLU A 6 16.43 9.58 10.47
N CYS A 7 16.85 9.89 11.71
CA CYS A 7 17.25 8.86 12.68
C CYS A 7 16.10 7.88 12.98
N PHE A 8 14.88 8.39 13.18
CA PHE A 8 13.69 7.56 13.36
C PHE A 8 13.39 6.70 12.13
N ALA A 9 13.42 7.28 10.92
CA ALA A 9 13.16 6.57 9.67
C ALA A 9 14.14 5.41 9.49
N ASN A 10 15.44 5.68 9.65
CA ASN A 10 16.47 4.66 9.52
C ASN A 10 16.32 3.54 10.57
N LEU A 11 15.95 3.87 11.80
CA LEU A 11 15.77 2.89 12.87
C LEU A 11 14.54 1.99 12.63
N ILE A 12 13.38 2.60 12.35
CA ILE A 12 12.13 1.86 12.08
C ILE A 12 12.29 0.95 10.88
N ILE A 13 12.92 1.46 9.82
CA ILE A 13 13.04 0.73 8.56
C ILE A 13 14.10 -0.34 8.62
N SER A 14 15.24 -0.11 9.28
CA SER A 14 16.19 -1.17 9.57
C SER A 14 15.54 -2.31 10.36
N GLU A 15 14.67 -2.01 11.33
CA GLU A 15 13.94 -3.05 12.05
C GLU A 15 12.86 -3.73 11.21
N TYR A 16 12.12 -2.98 10.42
CA TYR A 16 11.01 -3.46 9.60
C TYR A 16 11.49 -4.32 8.42
N ILE A 17 12.47 -3.84 7.66
CA ILE A 17 13.13 -4.55 6.56
C ILE A 17 13.85 -5.80 7.07
N ARG A 18 14.62 -5.69 8.16
CA ARG A 18 15.29 -6.85 8.73
C ARG A 18 14.31 -7.94 9.14
N LYS A 19 13.13 -7.57 9.67
CA LYS A 19 12.06 -8.52 10.02
C LYS A 19 11.35 -9.10 8.81
N SER A 20 11.28 -8.38 7.69
CA SER A 20 10.64 -8.87 6.45
C SER A 20 11.52 -9.85 5.67
N GLY A 21 12.83 -9.89 5.94
CA GLY A 21 13.78 -10.81 5.29
C GLY A 21 14.22 -10.38 3.89
N VAL A 22 13.83 -9.17 3.47
CA VAL A 22 14.29 -8.53 2.24
C VAL A 22 15.44 -7.57 2.59
N ILE A 23 16.43 -7.41 1.72
CA ILE A 23 17.49 -6.39 1.87
C ILE A 23 17.25 -5.34 0.80
N ALA A 24 16.39 -4.37 1.08
CA ALA A 24 16.14 -3.23 0.20
C ALA A 24 16.87 -1.99 0.75
N PRO A 25 17.85 -1.42 0.05
CA PRO A 25 18.48 -0.15 0.45
C PRO A 25 17.50 1.00 0.21
N ILE A 26 17.10 1.71 1.27
CA ILE A 26 16.14 2.83 1.19
C ILE A 26 16.75 4.09 1.78
N GLU A 27 16.61 5.21 1.05
CA GLU A 27 16.94 6.56 1.50
C GLU A 27 15.67 7.41 1.66
N PHE A 28 15.59 8.12 2.79
CA PHE A 28 14.48 9.01 3.12
C PHE A 28 14.85 10.47 2.94
N HIS A 29 13.99 11.22 2.26
CA HIS A 29 14.17 12.64 1.97
C HIS A 29 12.98 13.42 2.52
N PHE A 30 13.20 14.21 3.57
CA PHE A 30 12.17 15.11 4.09
C PHE A 30 12.18 16.42 3.30
N VAL A 31 11.10 16.67 2.56
CA VAL A 31 11.00 17.77 1.58
C VAL A 31 9.80 18.64 1.87
N ASP A 32 9.89 19.93 1.54
CA ASP A 32 8.76 20.85 1.73
C ASP A 32 7.70 20.70 0.62
N ASN A 33 8.13 20.32 -0.58
CA ASN A 33 7.27 20.06 -1.73
C ASN A 33 7.72 18.80 -2.48
N ILE A 34 6.88 17.75 -2.47
CA ILE A 34 7.14 16.47 -3.15
C ILE A 34 7.19 16.66 -4.68
N ASN A 35 6.30 17.46 -5.25
CA ASN A 35 6.23 17.73 -6.70
C ASN A 35 7.47 18.43 -7.25
N ASP A 36 8.09 19.30 -6.46
CA ASP A 36 9.30 19.98 -6.89
C ASP A 36 10.53 19.10 -6.69
N SER A 37 10.45 18.16 -5.74
CA SER A 37 11.62 17.40 -5.30
C SER A 37 11.85 16.11 -6.08
N TRP A 38 10.81 15.44 -6.56
CA TRP A 38 10.96 14.14 -7.25
C TRP A 38 11.85 14.20 -8.48
N ILE A 39 11.87 15.33 -9.20
CA ILE A 39 12.73 15.54 -10.37
C ILE A 39 14.23 15.40 -10.06
N PHE A 40 14.67 15.67 -8.83
CA PHE A 40 16.08 15.56 -8.44
C PHE A 40 16.54 14.10 -8.30
N TYR A 41 15.60 13.18 -8.16
CA TYR A 41 15.85 11.78 -7.82
C TYR A 41 15.39 10.81 -8.92
N THR A 42 14.84 11.32 -10.03
CA THR A 42 14.48 10.53 -11.21
C THR A 42 15.28 11.00 -12.43
N HIS A 43 15.94 10.09 -13.15
CA HIS A 43 16.68 10.36 -14.37
C HIS A 43 15.78 10.25 -15.61
N SER A 44 15.89 11.22 -16.51
CA SER A 44 15.06 11.38 -17.71
C SER A 44 15.09 10.22 -18.72
N SER A 45 15.92 9.19 -18.51
CA SER A 45 16.19 8.14 -19.49
C SER A 45 15.59 6.75 -19.18
N LYS A 46 15.02 6.51 -17.99
CA LYS A 46 14.61 5.15 -17.58
C LYS A 46 13.39 5.06 -16.66
N VAL A 47 12.40 5.93 -16.81
CA VAL A 47 11.04 5.56 -16.38
C VAL A 47 10.50 4.53 -17.38
N LYS A 48 11.09 3.34 -17.41
CA LYS A 48 10.63 2.19 -18.19
C LYS A 48 9.34 1.72 -17.52
N ARG A 49 8.25 2.38 -17.93
CA ARG A 49 6.87 2.15 -17.51
C ARG A 49 6.65 2.57 -16.06
N GLU A 50 5.83 3.60 -15.93
CA GLU A 50 5.34 4.16 -14.68
C GLU A 50 5.04 3.03 -13.68
N TYR A 51 5.85 2.93 -12.62
CA TYR A 51 5.34 2.44 -11.35
C TYR A 51 4.28 3.47 -10.96
N ILE A 52 3.03 3.24 -11.40
CA ILE A 52 1.87 3.99 -10.94
C ILE A 52 1.59 3.50 -9.50
N LEU A 53 2.51 3.81 -8.58
CA LEU A 53 2.12 4.18 -7.23
C LEU A 53 1.85 5.67 -7.27
N GLN A 54 0.76 5.98 -7.95
CA GLN A 54 0.18 7.29 -7.83
C GLN A 54 -0.76 7.24 -6.62
N ASP A 55 -0.24 7.34 -5.40
CA ASP A 55 -0.98 8.05 -4.36
C ASP A 55 -0.97 9.55 -4.73
N PHE A 56 -1.66 9.87 -5.83
CA PHE A 56 -1.87 11.24 -6.27
C PHE A 56 -2.96 11.92 -5.45
N SER A 57 -3.45 11.25 -4.40
CA SER A 57 -4.54 11.81 -3.65
C SER A 57 -4.05 12.93 -2.74
N GLN A 58 -2.99 12.81 -1.92
CA GLN A 58 -2.73 13.83 -0.86
C GLN A 58 -1.25 14.03 -0.39
N GLN A 59 -0.25 13.73 -1.22
CA GLN A 59 1.21 14.01 -1.08
C GLN A 59 1.78 14.30 0.33
N ASN A 60 1.73 13.29 1.20
CA ASN A 60 2.53 13.28 2.43
C ASN A 60 3.76 12.35 2.32
N GLY A 61 3.77 11.44 1.35
CA GLY A 61 4.87 10.54 1.01
C GLY A 61 4.87 10.19 -0.48
N LEU A 62 6.03 9.76 -1.00
CA LEU A 62 6.17 9.22 -2.34
C LEU A 62 7.39 8.28 -2.42
N MET A 63 7.16 6.98 -2.62
CA MET A 63 8.18 6.06 -3.14
C MET A 63 8.50 6.39 -4.60
N LEU A 64 9.79 6.51 -4.93
CA LEU A 64 10.27 6.69 -6.30
C LEU A 64 10.61 5.34 -6.97
N PRO A 65 10.51 5.26 -8.31
CA PRO A 65 10.96 4.09 -9.06
C PRO A 65 12.40 3.72 -8.73
N PHE A 66 12.73 2.42 -8.77
CA PHE A 66 14.08 1.96 -8.53
C PHE A 66 15.01 2.38 -9.67
N GLU A 67 15.93 3.31 -9.39
CA GLU A 67 16.93 3.78 -10.34
C GLU A 67 18.33 3.66 -9.72
N GLY A 68 19.11 2.67 -10.16
CA GLY A 68 20.46 2.41 -9.63
C GLY A 68 20.46 1.34 -8.55
N ASP A 69 21.12 1.61 -7.43
CA ASP A 69 21.32 0.64 -6.33
C ASP A 69 20.47 0.94 -5.09
N THR A 70 19.68 2.01 -5.07
CA THR A 70 18.95 2.51 -3.88
C THR A 70 17.53 2.93 -4.22
N TYR A 71 16.60 2.68 -3.30
CA TYR A 71 15.24 3.24 -3.34
C TYR A 71 15.17 4.59 -2.65
N HIS A 72 14.38 5.51 -3.18
CA HIS A 72 14.18 6.83 -2.60
C HIS A 72 12.73 7.00 -2.16
N ILE A 73 12.51 7.47 -0.94
CA ILE A 73 11.19 7.89 -0.44
C ILE A 73 11.25 9.37 -0.09
N LEU A 74 10.35 10.16 -0.68
CA LEU A 74 10.11 11.55 -0.31
C LEU A 74 9.01 11.62 0.74
N ILE A 75 9.18 12.46 1.76
CA ILE A 75 8.19 12.67 2.82
C ILE A 75 8.01 14.15 3.06
N LYS A 76 6.76 14.60 3.15
CA LYS A 76 6.46 16.00 3.40
C LYS A 76 6.93 16.41 4.80
N ASN A 77 7.74 17.45 4.88
CA ASN A 77 8.42 17.84 6.12
C ASN A 77 7.47 18.38 7.19
N ASP A 78 6.33 18.96 6.85
CA ASP A 78 5.34 19.43 7.82
C ASP A 78 4.29 18.37 8.20
N TYR A 79 4.35 17.17 7.61
CA TYR A 79 3.35 16.14 7.89
C TYR A 79 3.54 15.51 9.27
N ILE A 80 2.46 15.52 10.06
CA ILE A 80 2.48 15.08 11.46
C ILE A 80 2.57 13.56 11.60
N ASP A 81 1.91 12.82 10.70
CA ASP A 81 1.85 11.35 10.72
C ASP A 81 2.93 10.70 9.84
N TYR A 82 4.05 11.40 9.64
CA TYR A 82 5.18 10.95 8.81
C TYR A 82 5.69 9.55 9.17
N LYS A 83 5.50 9.11 10.42
CA LYS A 83 5.88 7.76 10.87
C LYS A 83 5.07 6.67 10.17
N CYS A 84 3.77 6.86 10.04
CA CYS A 84 2.88 5.95 9.32
C CYS A 84 3.19 5.98 7.83
N THR A 85 3.50 7.16 7.27
CA THR A 85 3.95 7.30 5.88
C THR A 85 5.23 6.54 5.59
N ILE A 86 6.26 6.64 6.45
CA ILE A 86 7.50 5.86 6.31
C ILE A 86 7.19 4.38 6.16
N ILE A 87 6.33 3.84 7.04
CA ILE A 87 5.96 2.42 7.03
C ILE A 87 5.17 2.07 5.77
N HIS A 88 4.23 2.91 5.37
CA HIS A 88 3.42 2.72 4.17
C HIS A 88 4.31 2.62 2.91
N GLU A 89 5.07 3.68 2.63
CA GLU A 89 5.93 3.77 1.45
C GLU A 89 7.00 2.68 1.43
N SER A 90 7.58 2.34 2.58
CA SER A 90 8.58 1.28 2.65
C SER A 90 8.00 -0.11 2.47
N THR A 91 6.71 -0.31 2.81
CA THR A 91 6.03 -1.58 2.57
C THR A 91 5.90 -1.83 1.07
N HIS A 92 5.66 -0.79 0.27
CA HIS A 92 5.67 -0.92 -1.18
C HIS A 92 7.00 -1.40 -1.74
N ILE A 93 8.11 -0.84 -1.26
CA ILE A 93 9.46 -1.28 -1.66
C ILE A 93 9.68 -2.75 -1.30
N ILE A 94 9.34 -3.14 -0.07
CA ILE A 94 9.51 -4.52 0.40
C ILE A 94 8.67 -5.49 -0.44
N ASP A 95 7.41 -5.15 -0.72
CA ASP A 95 6.51 -5.98 -1.52
C ASP A 95 7.00 -6.11 -2.95
N TYR A 96 7.44 -5.00 -3.55
CA TYR A 96 8.00 -4.97 -4.89
C TYR A 96 9.26 -5.85 -5.00
N ASP A 97 10.21 -5.72 -4.07
CA ASP A 97 11.41 -6.55 -4.07
C ASP A 97 11.11 -8.01 -3.80
N ARG A 98 10.15 -8.31 -2.90
CA ARG A 98 9.69 -9.69 -2.70
C ARG A 98 9.09 -10.26 -3.98
N PHE A 99 8.32 -9.48 -4.72
CA PHE A 99 7.75 -9.87 -6.01
C PHE A 99 8.85 -10.15 -7.03
N ARG A 100 9.86 -9.27 -7.13
CA ARG A 100 11.02 -9.45 -8.01
C ARG A 100 11.83 -10.70 -7.68
N LEU A 101 12.08 -10.97 -6.40
CA LEU A 101 12.80 -12.17 -5.96
C LEU A 101 12.01 -13.44 -6.29
N LEU A 102 10.69 -13.42 -6.09
CA LEU A 102 9.82 -14.56 -6.35
C LEU A 102 9.72 -14.88 -7.86
N TYR A 103 9.58 -13.86 -8.70
CA TYR A 103 9.22 -14.03 -10.11
C TYR A 103 10.30 -13.69 -11.12
N ASN A 104 11.38 -13.01 -10.74
CA ASN A 104 12.32 -12.49 -11.72
C ASN A 104 13.78 -12.85 -11.55
N SER A 105 14.24 -13.49 -10.47
CA SER A 105 15.66 -13.89 -10.31
C SER A 105 16.73 -12.84 -10.70
N GLY A 106 16.37 -11.54 -10.77
CA GLY A 106 17.25 -10.46 -11.25
C GLY A 106 16.95 -9.82 -12.62
N ASP A 107 15.91 -10.16 -13.39
CA ASP A 107 15.59 -9.46 -14.65
C ASP A 107 14.92 -8.09 -14.43
N THR A 108 14.97 -7.21 -15.44
CA THR A 108 14.69 -5.76 -15.32
C THR A 108 13.30 -5.30 -15.76
N ASP A 109 12.43 -6.19 -16.22
CA ASP A 109 11.09 -5.83 -16.70
C ASP A 109 9.97 -6.55 -15.90
N ILE A 110 10.07 -6.59 -14.56
CA ILE A 110 9.09 -7.25 -13.66
C ILE A 110 7.68 -6.65 -13.78
N GLU A 111 7.60 -5.38 -14.20
CA GLU A 111 6.38 -4.63 -14.46
C GLU A 111 5.55 -5.22 -15.60
N LEU A 112 6.13 -6.12 -16.40
CA LEU A 112 5.45 -6.84 -17.47
C LEU A 112 4.86 -8.17 -17.02
N HIS A 113 5.14 -8.60 -15.79
CA HIS A 113 4.62 -9.85 -15.28
C HIS A 113 3.09 -9.79 -15.21
N LYS A 114 2.42 -10.89 -15.59
CA LYS A 114 0.95 -10.97 -15.63
C LYS A 114 0.27 -10.53 -14.32
N PHE A 115 0.89 -10.82 -13.18
CA PHE A 115 0.37 -10.48 -11.85
C PHE A 115 0.86 -9.15 -11.28
N TYR A 116 1.60 -8.35 -12.05
CA TYR A 116 2.13 -7.09 -11.55
C TYR A 116 1.01 -6.14 -11.09
N GLY A 117 -0.10 -6.07 -11.81
CA GLY A 117 -1.25 -5.24 -11.41
C GLY A 117 -1.92 -5.68 -10.11
N SER A 118 -2.08 -7.00 -9.90
CA SER A 118 -2.63 -7.52 -8.64
C SER A 118 -1.64 -7.37 -7.49
N MET A 119 -0.33 -7.40 -7.75
CA MET A 119 0.71 -7.05 -6.79
C MET A 119 0.62 -5.59 -6.35
N CYS A 120 0.48 -4.63 -7.27
CA CYS A 120 0.36 -3.22 -6.91
C CYS A 120 -0.84 -2.96 -5.98
N LEU A 121 -2.01 -3.50 -6.32
CA LEU A 121 -3.21 -3.37 -5.49
C LEU A 121 -3.07 -4.08 -4.14
N TYR A 122 -2.49 -5.29 -4.13
CA TYR A 122 -2.16 -5.95 -2.88
C TYR A 122 -1.22 -5.09 -2.02
N SER A 123 -0.23 -4.44 -2.63
CA SER A 123 0.76 -3.66 -1.91
C SER A 123 0.13 -2.44 -1.22
N GLU A 124 -0.88 -1.80 -1.82
CA GLU A 124 -1.70 -0.78 -1.14
C GLU A 124 -2.43 -1.31 0.08
N PHE A 125 -3.06 -2.47 -0.07
CA PHE A 125 -3.74 -3.15 1.04
C PHE A 125 -2.75 -3.45 2.18
N HIS A 126 -1.59 -3.99 1.83
CA HIS A 126 -0.56 -4.37 2.79
C HIS A 126 0.09 -3.14 3.45
N ALA A 127 0.49 -2.14 2.66
CA ALA A 127 1.07 -0.90 3.15
C ALA A 127 0.13 -0.18 4.12
N ARG A 128 -1.17 -0.09 3.79
CA ARG A 128 -2.14 0.51 4.69
C ARG A 128 -2.40 -0.33 5.94
N LYS A 129 -2.46 -1.65 5.82
CA LYS A 129 -2.51 -2.58 6.96
C LYS A 129 -1.33 -2.34 7.91
N MET A 130 -0.12 -2.24 7.39
CA MET A 130 1.09 -2.12 8.23
C MET A 130 1.20 -0.75 8.89
N ALA A 131 0.92 0.32 8.14
CA ALA A 131 0.87 1.67 8.69
C ALA A 131 -0.21 1.81 9.77
N HIS A 132 -1.40 1.25 9.54
CA HIS A 132 -2.49 1.32 10.51
C HIS A 132 -2.23 0.48 11.76
N ALA A 133 -1.62 -0.72 11.62
CA ALA A 133 -1.20 -1.52 12.77
C ALA A 133 -0.20 -0.75 13.65
N TYR A 134 0.75 -0.03 13.04
CA TYR A 134 1.67 0.84 13.77
C TYR A 134 0.93 1.97 14.48
N TYR A 135 0.03 2.67 13.80
CA TYR A 135 -0.81 3.72 14.40
C TYR A 135 -1.51 3.22 15.67
N VAL A 136 -2.24 2.10 15.55
CA VAL A 136 -3.01 1.49 16.65
C VAL A 136 -2.11 1.12 17.83
N GLN A 137 -0.94 0.53 17.58
CA GLN A 137 0.02 0.14 18.64
C GLN A 137 0.62 1.35 19.38
N ASN A 138 0.61 2.53 18.76
CA ASN A 138 1.17 3.76 19.31
C ASN A 138 0.11 4.74 19.82
N LEU A 139 -1.15 4.31 19.90
CA LEU A 139 -2.20 5.05 20.60
C LEU A 139 -2.02 4.86 22.11
N PHE A 140 -1.67 5.93 22.82
CA PHE A 140 -1.46 5.91 24.27
C PHE A 140 -2.58 6.67 25.00
N ASN A 141 -3.00 6.15 26.15
CA ASN A 141 -4.01 6.77 27.02
C ASN A 141 -5.39 6.99 26.37
N VAL A 142 -5.78 6.12 25.43
CA VAL A 142 -7.07 6.18 24.75
C VAL A 142 -7.74 4.80 24.71
N ASP A 143 -9.06 4.79 24.56
CA ASP A 143 -9.84 3.57 24.34
C ASP A 143 -9.70 3.12 22.87
N VAL A 144 -8.68 2.32 22.61
CA VAL A 144 -8.37 1.78 21.27
C VAL A 144 -9.56 1.01 20.68
N PRO A 145 -10.23 0.08 21.40
CA PRO A 145 -11.44 -0.57 20.90
C PRO A 145 -12.53 0.41 20.44
N GLN A 146 -12.81 1.46 21.21
CA GLN A 146 -13.81 2.48 20.84
C GLN A 146 -13.41 3.25 19.56
N ILE A 147 -12.13 3.64 19.43
CA ILE A 147 -11.62 4.32 18.23
C ILE A 147 -11.75 3.42 17.00
N MET A 148 -11.36 2.15 17.14
CA MET A 148 -11.46 1.17 16.05
C MET A 148 -12.90 0.90 15.63
N LEU A 149 -13.84 0.86 16.58
CA LEU A 149 -15.27 0.74 16.28
C LEU A 149 -15.78 1.97 15.53
N GLN A 150 -15.44 3.18 15.97
CA GLN A 150 -15.88 4.41 15.31
C GLN A 150 -15.33 4.51 13.90
N GLU A 151 -14.06 4.16 13.71
CA GLU A 151 -13.43 4.09 12.40
C GLU A 151 -14.16 3.09 11.49
N LEU A 152 -14.46 1.90 12.01
CA LEU A 152 -15.17 0.88 11.26
C LEU A 152 -16.55 1.35 10.78
N LEU A 153 -17.32 2.00 11.66
CA LEU A 153 -18.62 2.59 11.31
C LEU A 153 -18.52 3.64 10.20
N ASN A 154 -17.39 4.34 10.11
CA ASN A 154 -17.13 5.33 9.06
C ASN A 154 -16.69 4.68 7.74
N ILE A 155 -15.88 3.61 7.80
CA ILE A 155 -15.34 2.94 6.61
C ILE A 155 -16.40 2.14 5.85
N VAL A 156 -17.30 1.45 6.57
CA VAL A 156 -18.33 0.60 5.97
C VAL A 156 -19.15 1.30 4.87
N PRO A 157 -19.76 2.49 5.09
CA PRO A 157 -20.48 3.19 4.03
C PRO A 157 -19.57 3.62 2.87
N ILE A 158 -18.33 4.03 3.14
CA ILE A 158 -17.38 4.44 2.10
C ILE A 158 -17.05 3.27 1.15
N ILE A 159 -16.82 2.07 1.69
CA ILE A 159 -16.57 0.88 0.86
C ILE A 159 -17.80 0.55 -0.02
N LYS A 160 -19.01 0.69 0.53
CA LYS A 160 -20.25 0.45 -0.24
C LYS A 160 -20.39 1.45 -1.39
N ASP A 161 -20.08 2.71 -1.14
CA ASP A 161 -20.09 3.76 -2.18
C ASP A 161 -19.00 3.50 -3.23
N LEU A 162 -17.78 3.16 -2.82
CA LEU A 162 -16.70 2.79 -3.73
C LEU A 162 -17.06 1.58 -4.61
N GLU A 163 -17.66 0.53 -4.04
CA GLU A 163 -18.11 -0.65 -4.80
C GLU A 163 -19.13 -0.25 -5.88
N LYS A 164 -20.09 0.61 -5.53
CA LYS A 164 -21.08 1.12 -6.48
C LYS A 164 -20.42 1.95 -7.58
N ASP A 165 -19.46 2.79 -7.23
CA ASP A 165 -18.73 3.63 -8.18
C ASP A 165 -17.86 2.79 -9.12
N ILE A 166 -17.24 1.72 -8.63
CA ILE A 166 -16.48 0.76 -9.45
C ILE A 166 -17.41 0.04 -10.44
N LYS A 167 -18.54 -0.50 -9.96
CA LYS A 167 -19.54 -1.19 -10.81
C LYS A 167 -20.08 -0.31 -11.93
N THR A 168 -20.35 0.95 -11.63
CA THR A 168 -20.94 1.89 -12.59
C THR A 168 -19.92 2.40 -13.61
N ASN A 169 -18.65 2.51 -13.23
CA ASN A 169 -17.59 2.98 -14.08
C ASN A 169 -16.76 1.81 -14.61
N LYS A 170 -17.18 1.25 -15.75
CA LYS A 170 -16.50 0.15 -16.45
C LYS A 170 -15.09 0.54 -16.93
N CYS A 171 -14.13 0.62 -16.01
CA CYS A 171 -12.75 0.94 -16.29
C CYS A 171 -12.12 -0.17 -17.13
N THR A 172 -11.44 0.18 -18.21
CA THR A 172 -10.80 -0.79 -19.11
C THR A 172 -9.43 -1.24 -18.62
N ASN A 173 -8.84 -0.52 -17.65
CA ASN A 173 -7.54 -0.85 -17.06
C ASN A 173 -7.61 -0.76 -15.54
N ILE A 174 -7.74 -1.94 -14.91
CA ILE A 174 -7.82 -2.14 -13.46
C ILE A 174 -6.67 -1.44 -12.71
N ILE A 175 -5.46 -1.43 -13.28
CA ILE A 175 -4.27 -0.83 -12.64
C ILE A 175 -4.35 0.70 -12.59
N LYS A 176 -5.19 1.33 -13.42
CA LYS A 176 -5.38 2.79 -13.42
C LYS A 176 -6.63 3.24 -12.69
N ASP A 177 -7.37 2.31 -12.10
CA ASP A 177 -8.60 2.65 -11.38
C ASP A 177 -8.28 3.09 -9.95
N LEU A 178 -8.19 4.41 -9.73
CA LEU A 178 -7.91 4.99 -8.41
C LEU A 178 -8.88 4.51 -7.32
N ARG A 179 -10.13 4.19 -7.67
CA ARG A 179 -11.12 3.67 -6.70
C ARG A 179 -10.71 2.32 -6.14
N LEU A 180 -9.99 1.50 -6.90
CA LEU A 180 -9.45 0.26 -6.39
C LEU A 180 -8.34 0.51 -5.38
N TYR A 181 -7.46 1.48 -5.62
CA TYR A 181 -6.43 1.87 -4.65
C TYR A 181 -7.07 2.35 -3.34
N ASP A 182 -8.08 3.23 -3.41
CA ASP A 182 -8.85 3.67 -2.24
C ASP A 182 -9.50 2.47 -1.51
N LEU A 183 -10.12 1.56 -2.26
CA LEU A 183 -10.69 0.34 -1.70
C LEU A 183 -9.65 -0.51 -0.98
N MET A 184 -8.46 -0.71 -1.58
CA MET A 184 -7.37 -1.47 -0.97
C MET A 184 -6.94 -0.85 0.36
N GLN A 185 -6.83 0.49 0.41
CA GLN A 185 -6.50 1.19 1.64
C GLN A 185 -7.54 0.93 2.74
N TYR A 186 -8.83 1.06 2.44
CA TYR A 186 -9.88 0.79 3.44
C TYR A 186 -9.91 -0.67 3.89
N LEU A 187 -9.73 -1.63 2.97
CA LEU A 187 -9.65 -3.05 3.32
C LEU A 187 -8.42 -3.36 4.19
N GLY A 188 -7.29 -2.68 3.95
CA GLY A 188 -6.08 -2.80 4.77
C GLY A 188 -6.31 -2.33 6.21
N ARG A 189 -7.07 -1.24 6.39
CA ARG A 189 -7.47 -0.75 7.73
C ARG A 189 -8.36 -1.77 8.44
N ILE A 190 -9.40 -2.28 7.77
CA ILE A 190 -10.31 -3.30 8.32
C ILE A 190 -9.55 -4.53 8.82
N TYR A 191 -8.53 -4.99 8.08
CA TYR A 191 -7.74 -6.15 8.49
C TYR A 191 -7.14 -6.03 9.89
N THR A 192 -6.68 -4.84 10.25
CA THR A 192 -6.03 -4.61 11.54
C THR A 192 -7.00 -4.46 12.71
N ILE A 193 -8.26 -4.10 12.42
CA ILE A 193 -9.27 -3.81 13.44
C ILE A 193 -9.59 -5.07 14.25
N LYS A 194 -9.52 -6.28 13.67
CA LYS A 194 -9.66 -7.60 14.35
C LYS A 194 -10.76 -7.65 15.42
N LEU A 195 -11.81 -6.86 15.28
CA LEU A 195 -12.93 -6.88 16.22
C LEU A 195 -13.75 -8.13 15.93
N ASP A 196 -14.21 -8.83 16.97
CA ASP A 196 -15.22 -9.92 16.91
C ASP A 196 -16.61 -9.43 16.46
N ILE A 197 -16.68 -8.21 15.93
CA ILE A 197 -17.84 -7.64 15.27
C ILE A 197 -17.76 -8.10 13.82
N ALA A 198 -18.88 -8.33 13.16
CA ALA A 198 -18.95 -8.84 11.80
C ALA A 198 -19.18 -7.72 10.76
N PRO A 199 -18.31 -6.70 10.60
CA PRO A 199 -18.47 -5.67 9.58
C PRO A 199 -18.36 -6.26 8.17
N LEU A 200 -17.75 -7.44 8.05
CA LEU A 200 -17.78 -8.17 6.80
C LEU A 200 -19.22 -8.55 6.43
N ASP A 201 -20.10 -8.89 7.37
CA ASP A 201 -21.47 -9.32 7.07
C ASP A 201 -22.25 -8.25 6.29
N ASP A 202 -21.97 -6.99 6.57
CA ASP A 202 -22.57 -5.83 5.92
C ASP A 202 -22.09 -5.59 4.47
N PHE A 203 -21.02 -6.24 4.02
CA PHE A 203 -20.51 -6.11 2.67
C PHE A 203 -21.12 -7.13 1.69
N SER A 204 -21.07 -6.79 0.40
CA SER A 204 -21.43 -7.71 -0.66
C SER A 204 -20.49 -8.92 -0.71
N ASP A 205 -20.94 -10.00 -1.35
CA ASP A 205 -20.10 -11.19 -1.57
C ASP A 205 -18.85 -10.87 -2.42
N ASN A 206 -18.91 -9.87 -3.31
CA ASN A 206 -17.77 -9.46 -4.13
C ASN A 206 -16.67 -8.84 -3.27
N ILE A 207 -17.02 -7.94 -2.35
CA ILE A 207 -16.08 -7.33 -1.40
C ILE A 207 -15.53 -8.37 -0.43
N LYS A 208 -16.39 -9.24 0.11
CA LYS A 208 -15.98 -10.35 0.99
C LYS A 208 -14.96 -11.27 0.29
N MET A 209 -15.23 -11.64 -0.96
CA MET A 209 -14.37 -12.51 -1.75
C MET A 209 -13.02 -11.85 -2.09
N LEU A 210 -13.02 -10.56 -2.43
CA LEU A 210 -11.79 -9.80 -2.63
C LEU A 210 -10.95 -9.74 -1.36
N TYR A 211 -11.57 -9.36 -0.23
CA TYR A 211 -10.90 -9.32 1.06
C TYR A 211 -10.29 -10.68 1.42
N ALA A 212 -11.06 -11.77 1.31
CA ALA A 212 -10.55 -13.12 1.58
C ALA A 212 -9.37 -13.50 0.68
N SER A 213 -9.39 -13.09 -0.60
CA SER A 213 -8.31 -13.35 -1.55
C SER A 213 -7.04 -12.55 -1.21
N LEU A 214 -7.18 -11.29 -0.80
CA LEU A 214 -6.07 -10.46 -0.31
C LEU A 214 -5.46 -11.04 0.97
N VAL A 215 -6.29 -11.52 1.90
CA VAL A 215 -5.82 -12.19 3.13
C VAL A 215 -5.11 -13.51 2.82
N ALA A 216 -5.56 -14.26 1.82
CA ALA A 216 -4.88 -15.47 1.38
C ALA A 216 -3.52 -15.15 0.74
N LEU A 217 -3.46 -14.10 -0.09
CA LEU A 217 -2.22 -13.62 -0.70
C LEU A 217 -1.21 -13.13 0.34
N ASP A 218 -1.65 -12.36 1.33
CA ASP A 218 -0.84 -11.90 2.48
C ASP A 218 -0.15 -13.06 3.21
N LYS A 219 -0.83 -14.20 3.33
CA LYS A 219 -0.29 -15.41 3.95
C LYS A 219 0.66 -16.19 3.04
N ASN A 220 0.39 -16.22 1.73
CA ASN A 220 1.14 -17.06 0.81
C ASN A 220 1.19 -16.46 -0.60
N TRP A 221 2.39 -16.07 -1.03
CA TRP A 221 2.64 -15.48 -2.34
C TRP A 221 2.92 -16.57 -3.37
N ASN A 222 1.95 -16.83 -4.26
CA ASN A 222 2.10 -17.74 -5.39
C ASN A 222 1.05 -17.44 -6.48
N ASP A 223 1.18 -18.08 -7.63
CA ASP A 223 0.31 -17.88 -8.78
C ASP A 223 -1.18 -18.04 -8.48
N ASN A 224 -1.56 -18.99 -7.62
CA ASN A 224 -2.97 -19.25 -7.32
C ASN A 224 -3.58 -18.13 -6.47
N THR A 225 -2.81 -17.59 -5.52
CA THR A 225 -3.28 -16.49 -4.66
C THR A 225 -3.33 -15.17 -5.41
N PHE A 226 -2.36 -14.88 -6.30
CA PHE A 226 -2.46 -13.74 -7.23
C PHE A 226 -3.65 -13.88 -8.19
N GLN A 227 -3.85 -15.05 -8.79
CA GLN A 227 -4.97 -15.27 -9.71
C GLN A 227 -6.33 -15.13 -9.02
N ALA A 228 -6.44 -15.55 -7.75
CA ALA A 228 -7.66 -15.38 -6.96
C ALA A 228 -8.00 -13.88 -6.75
N VAL A 229 -6.99 -13.06 -6.46
CA VAL A 229 -7.17 -11.59 -6.36
C VAL A 229 -7.64 -11.01 -7.69
N GLU A 230 -7.02 -11.36 -8.82
CA GLU A 230 -7.45 -10.87 -10.14
C GLU A 230 -8.89 -11.25 -10.47
N ASN A 231 -9.28 -12.50 -10.18
CA ASN A 231 -10.65 -12.96 -10.40
C ASN A 231 -11.64 -12.19 -9.52
N ALA A 232 -11.29 -11.93 -8.25
CA ALA A 232 -12.13 -11.16 -7.36
C ALA A 232 -12.28 -9.70 -7.80
N LEU A 233 -11.19 -9.07 -8.25
CA LEU A 233 -11.21 -7.70 -8.80
C LEU A 233 -12.12 -7.60 -10.03
N ARG A 234 -12.07 -8.57 -10.94
CA ARG A 234 -12.95 -8.60 -12.12
C ARG A 234 -14.43 -8.65 -11.74
N LYS A 235 -14.79 -9.45 -10.73
CA LYS A 235 -16.18 -9.52 -10.25
C LYS A 235 -16.69 -8.23 -9.61
N LEU A 236 -15.82 -7.30 -9.21
CA LEU A 236 -16.28 -5.97 -8.77
C LEU A 236 -16.91 -5.16 -9.90
N TYR A 237 -16.61 -5.47 -11.16
CA TYR A 237 -17.16 -4.78 -12.33
C TYR A 237 -18.37 -5.50 -12.96
N GLU A 238 -18.78 -6.65 -12.38
CA GLU A 238 -19.97 -7.43 -12.75
C GLU A 238 -21.18 -7.03 -11.90
#